data_AF-A0A5E6NJQ4-F1
#
_entry.id   AF-A0A5E6NJQ4-F1
#
_cell.length_a   1.000
_cell.length_b   1.000
_cell.length_c   1.000
_cell.angle_alpha   90.00
_cell.angle_beta   90.00
_cell.angle_gamma   90.00
#
_symmetry.space_group_name_H-M   'P 1'
#
loop_
_entity.id
_entity.type
_entity.pdbx_description
1 polymer ?
#
loop_
_entity_poly.entity_id
_entity_poly.type
_entity_poly.pdbx_seq_one_letter_code
_entity_poly.pdbx_strand_id
1 'polypeptide(L)'
;MKKQLSNPFSTGGGGERFEANIQAAFVTLMLSGGYAPCLPTWPIVKLKLQGAVDGYATDDLIVFVENPANNNERRRLLGQVKNSITITIKNKLFAEVIQAAWSDFNNPDVFTKGKDVIALITGPINTTDTDGVNGLLEHARHASDVADFITK
;
A
#
# COMPACT_ATOMS: atom_id res chain seq x y z
N MET A 1 4.30 33.83 17.12
CA MET A 1 4.31 32.55 16.40
C MET A 1 2.91 32.27 15.87
N LYS A 2 2.69 32.32 14.55
CA LYS A 2 1.38 32.01 13.96
C LYS A 2 1.16 30.50 14.03
N LYS A 3 0.14 30.07 14.77
CA LYS A 3 -0.38 28.70 14.77
C LYS A 3 -0.76 28.37 13.32
N GLN A 4 -0.08 27.42 12.69
CA GLN A 4 -0.49 26.92 11.37
C GLN A 4 -1.93 26.40 11.53
N LEU A 5 -2.88 27.10 10.91
CA LEU A 5 -4.23 26.59 10.79
C LEU A 5 -4.15 25.31 9.97
N SER A 6 -4.47 24.19 10.62
CA SER A 6 -4.74 22.92 9.94
C SER A 6 -5.74 23.17 8.82
N ASN A 7 -5.44 22.68 7.61
CA ASN A 7 -6.34 22.84 6.47
C ASN A 7 -7.76 22.34 6.84
N PRO A 8 -8.83 23.05 6.42
CA PRO A 8 -10.22 22.63 6.66
C PRO A 8 -10.50 21.18 6.27
N PHE A 9 -9.74 20.66 5.30
CA PHE A 9 -9.75 19.30 4.81
C PHE A 9 -9.30 18.25 5.85
N SER A 10 -8.28 18.55 6.65
CA SER A 10 -7.83 17.67 7.75
C SER A 10 -8.75 17.76 8.96
N THR A 11 -9.38 18.92 9.20
CA THR A 11 -10.38 19.07 10.28
C THR A 11 -11.78 18.61 9.89
N GLY A 12 -12.02 18.27 8.62
CA GLY A 12 -13.31 17.86 8.07
C GLY A 12 -13.38 16.39 7.62
N GLY A 13 -12.46 15.53 8.04
CA GLY A 13 -12.48 14.10 7.73
C GLY A 13 -12.11 13.72 6.28
N GLY A 14 -11.44 14.60 5.53
CA GLY A 14 -11.07 14.33 4.13
C GLY A 14 -10.07 13.18 3.95
N GLY A 15 -9.27 12.88 4.97
CA GLY A 15 -8.40 11.70 5.01
C GLY A 15 -9.18 10.41 5.21
N GLU A 16 -10.01 10.36 6.25
CA GLU A 16 -10.86 9.20 6.60
C GLU A 16 -11.83 8.85 5.46
N ARG A 17 -12.42 9.86 4.81
CA ARG A 17 -13.31 9.65 3.67
C ARG A 17 -12.58 9.11 2.44
N PHE A 18 -11.32 9.50 2.22
CA PHE A 18 -10.51 8.93 1.14
C PHE A 18 -10.22 7.46 1.41
N GLU A 19 -9.82 7.13 2.64
CA GLU A 19 -9.60 5.75 3.07
C GLU A 19 -10.86 4.90 2.88
N ALA A 20 -12.01 5.37 3.39
CA ALA A 20 -13.29 4.69 3.24
C ALA A 20 -13.67 4.49 1.76
N ASN A 21 -13.40 5.46 0.88
CA ASN A 21 -13.64 5.32 -0.56
C ASN A 21 -12.76 4.24 -1.20
N ILE A 22 -11.48 4.17 -0.84
CA ILE A 22 -10.58 3.11 -1.32
C ILE A 22 -11.06 1.74 -0.83
N GLN A 23 -11.38 1.62 0.46
CA GLN A 23 -11.91 0.39 1.02
C GLN A 23 -13.22 -0.04 0.32
N ALA A 24 -14.14 0.90 0.10
CA ALA A 24 -15.39 0.65 -0.63
C ALA A 24 -15.15 0.22 -2.09
N ALA A 25 -14.15 0.77 -2.76
CA ALA A 25 -13.78 0.37 -4.12
C ALA A 25 -13.32 -1.10 -4.15
N PHE A 26 -12.48 -1.52 -3.20
CA PHE A 26 -12.05 -2.92 -3.09
C PHE A 26 -13.21 -3.86 -2.72
N VAL A 27 -14.12 -3.45 -1.85
CA VAL A 27 -15.35 -4.22 -1.56
C VAL A 27 -16.20 -4.36 -2.82
N THR A 28 -16.34 -3.30 -3.61
CA THR A 28 -17.09 -3.33 -4.87
C THR A 28 -16.44 -4.28 -5.88
N LEU A 29 -15.11 -4.27 -5.99
CA LEU A 29 -14.36 -5.23 -6.81
C LEU A 29 -14.60 -6.65 -6.35
N MET A 30 -14.54 -6.92 -5.04
CA MET A 30 -14.82 -8.25 -4.49
C MET A 30 -16.23 -8.74 -4.84
N LEU A 31 -17.26 -7.90 -4.64
CA LEU A 31 -18.65 -8.26 -4.92
C LEU A 31 -18.96 -8.42 -6.41
N SER A 32 -18.24 -7.69 -7.28
CA SER A 32 -18.40 -7.78 -8.74
C SER A 32 -17.55 -8.87 -9.38
N GLY A 33 -16.75 -9.61 -8.62
CA GLY A 33 -15.82 -10.61 -9.14
C GLY A 33 -14.60 -10.01 -9.86
N GLY A 34 -14.30 -8.74 -9.57
CA GLY A 34 -13.13 -8.03 -10.07
C GLY A 34 -11.82 -8.47 -9.41
N TYR A 35 -10.75 -7.79 -9.81
CA TYR A 35 -9.38 -8.15 -9.47
C TYR A 35 -8.69 -7.02 -8.71
N ALA A 36 -7.77 -7.38 -7.82
CA ALA A 36 -6.94 -6.42 -7.12
C ALA A 36 -5.78 -5.95 -8.02
N PRO A 37 -5.47 -4.64 -8.06
CA PRO A 37 -4.27 -4.16 -8.74
C PRO A 37 -3.01 -4.76 -8.10
N CYS A 38 -1.92 -4.83 -8.87
CA CYS A 38 -0.61 -5.36 -8.45
C CYS A 38 -0.59 -6.86 -8.11
N LEU A 39 -1.71 -7.57 -8.25
CA LEU A 39 -1.84 -9.02 -8.08
C LEU A 39 -2.23 -9.68 -9.42
N PRO A 40 -2.07 -11.01 -9.56
CA PRO A 40 -2.65 -11.75 -10.68
C PRO A 40 -4.15 -11.50 -10.79
N THR A 41 -4.72 -11.72 -11.99
CA THR A 41 -6.17 -11.63 -12.26
C THR A 41 -6.92 -12.80 -11.64
N TRP A 42 -6.86 -12.89 -10.31
CA TRP A 42 -7.55 -13.85 -9.47
C TRP A 42 -8.61 -13.12 -8.65
N PRO A 43 -9.81 -13.69 -8.48
CA PRO A 43 -10.90 -13.04 -7.78
C PRO A 43 -10.49 -12.72 -6.34
N ILE A 44 -10.96 -11.56 -5.86
CA ILE A 44 -10.84 -11.20 -4.45
C ILE A 44 -11.81 -12.09 -3.65
N VAL A 45 -11.28 -12.84 -2.69
CA VAL A 45 -12.08 -13.76 -1.86
C VAL A 45 -12.26 -13.28 -0.42
N LYS A 46 -11.42 -12.34 0.03
CA LYS A 46 -11.49 -11.78 1.38
C LYS A 46 -10.86 -10.39 1.43
N LEU A 47 -11.44 -9.53 2.27
CA LEU A 47 -10.88 -8.25 2.66
C LEU A 47 -10.77 -8.20 4.18
N LYS A 48 -9.74 -7.52 4.69
CA LYS A 48 -9.66 -7.06 6.08
C LYS A 48 -9.44 -5.55 6.07
N LEU A 49 -10.27 -4.83 6.82
CA LEU A 49 -10.16 -3.40 7.04
C LEU A 49 -9.71 -3.28 8.50
N GLN A 50 -8.52 -2.73 8.77
CA GLN A 50 -7.81 -2.76 10.07
C GLN A 50 -7.03 -4.06 10.35
N GLY A 51 -5.88 -4.22 9.70
CA GLY A 51 -4.98 -5.37 9.85
C GLY A 51 -4.25 -5.46 11.20
N ALA A 52 -4.12 -4.36 11.94
CA ALA A 52 -3.32 -4.28 13.16
C ALA A 52 -3.73 -5.29 14.25
N VAL A 53 -5.03 -5.55 14.40
CA VAL A 53 -5.57 -6.53 15.36
C VAL A 53 -5.18 -7.98 15.05
N ASP A 54 -4.79 -8.25 13.81
CA ASP A 54 -4.39 -9.58 13.32
C ASP A 54 -2.86 -9.71 13.11
N GLY A 55 -2.08 -8.78 13.68
CA GLY A 55 -0.61 -8.84 13.68
C GLY A 55 0.08 -8.22 12.46
N TYR A 56 -0.66 -7.51 11.60
CA TYR A 56 -0.09 -6.75 10.48
C TYR A 56 0.35 -5.36 10.94
N ALA A 57 1.54 -4.93 10.54
CA ALA A 57 1.98 -3.56 10.77
C ALA A 57 1.33 -2.56 9.79
N THR A 58 1.03 -3.01 8.57
CA THR A 58 0.30 -2.29 7.52
C THR A 58 -1.17 -2.60 7.64
N ASP A 59 -1.98 -1.61 7.99
CA ASP A 59 -3.27 -1.86 8.64
C ASP A 59 -4.51 -1.35 7.89
N ASP A 60 -4.39 -0.38 6.98
CA ASP A 60 -5.57 0.26 6.39
C ASP A 60 -6.41 -0.70 5.51
N LEU A 61 -5.79 -1.65 4.80
CA LEU A 61 -6.48 -2.60 3.91
C LEU A 61 -5.64 -3.86 3.66
N ILE A 62 -6.23 -5.05 3.80
CA ILE A 62 -5.61 -6.30 3.35
C ILE A 62 -6.55 -7.01 2.38
N VAL A 63 -6.04 -7.31 1.19
CA VAL A 63 -6.79 -7.96 0.12
C VAL A 63 -6.26 -9.36 -0.10
N PHE A 64 -7.13 -10.35 -0.15
CA PHE A 64 -6.79 -11.73 -0.42
C PHE A 64 -7.40 -12.15 -1.76
N VAL A 65 -6.56 -12.66 -2.66
CA VAL A 65 -6.98 -13.25 -3.92
C VAL A 65 -6.64 -14.74 -3.94
N GLU A 66 -7.44 -15.53 -4.65
CA GLU A 66 -7.29 -16.99 -4.72
C GLU A 66 -7.31 -17.46 -6.18
N ASN A 67 -6.37 -18.34 -6.53
CA ASN A 67 -6.28 -18.89 -7.88
C ASN A 67 -7.49 -19.81 -8.17
N PRO A 68 -8.34 -19.51 -9.17
CA PRO A 68 -9.52 -20.33 -9.48
C PRO A 68 -9.18 -21.75 -9.95
N ALA A 69 -7.98 -21.96 -10.48
CA ALA A 69 -7.52 -23.27 -10.94
C ALA A 69 -6.86 -24.08 -9.81
N ASN A 70 -6.47 -23.43 -8.71
CA ASN A 70 -5.84 -24.06 -7.56
C ASN A 70 -6.19 -23.29 -6.29
N ASN A 71 -7.27 -23.68 -5.62
CA ASN A 71 -7.80 -23.02 -4.43
C ASN A 71 -6.82 -22.96 -3.24
N ASN A 72 -5.71 -23.71 -3.29
CA ASN A 72 -4.65 -23.64 -2.28
C ASN A 72 -3.62 -22.54 -2.53
N GLU A 73 -3.68 -21.85 -3.68
CA GLU A 73 -2.79 -20.75 -3.99
C GLU A 73 -3.48 -19.40 -3.72
N ARG A 74 -3.10 -18.79 -2.61
CA ARG A 74 -3.55 -17.45 -2.22
C ARG A 74 -2.42 -16.44 -2.28
N ARG A 75 -2.77 -15.20 -2.59
CA ARG A 75 -1.86 -14.04 -2.50
C ARG A 75 -2.54 -12.90 -1.76
N ARG A 76 -1.73 -12.04 -1.18
CA ARG A 76 -2.15 -10.93 -0.35
C ARG A 76 -1.61 -9.61 -0.87
N LEU A 77 -2.43 -8.56 -0.80
CA LEU A 77 -1.99 -7.18 -0.90
C LEU A 77 -2.19 -6.52 0.47
N LEU A 78 -1.11 -5.99 1.04
CA LEU A 78 -1.11 -5.22 2.28
C LEU A 78 -1.04 -3.75 1.89
N GLY A 79 -2.11 -3.01 2.18
CA GLY A 79 -2.31 -1.64 1.72
C GLY A 79 -2.28 -0.65 2.87
N GLN A 80 -1.38 0.33 2.81
CA GLN A 80 -1.49 1.56 3.59
C GLN A 80 -2.15 2.63 2.71
N VAL A 81 -3.19 3.29 3.20
CA VAL A 81 -3.94 4.31 2.49
C VAL A 81 -3.69 5.67 3.14
N LYS A 82 -3.08 6.60 2.41
CA LYS A 82 -2.86 7.98 2.86
C LYS A 82 -3.18 8.95 1.74
N ASN A 83 -4.25 9.73 1.89
CA ASN A 83 -4.69 10.69 0.86
C ASN A 83 -3.56 11.62 0.41
N SER A 84 -2.79 12.16 1.36
CA SER A 84 -1.60 12.94 1.08
C SER A 84 -0.43 12.43 1.92
N ILE A 85 0.70 12.19 1.28
CA ILE A 85 1.95 11.83 1.92
C ILE A 85 3.09 12.49 1.15
N THR A 86 4.01 13.11 1.89
CA THR A 86 5.18 13.78 1.30
C THR A 86 6.38 12.86 1.41
N ILE A 87 6.98 12.48 0.29
CA ILE A 87 8.08 11.51 0.24
C ILE A 87 9.40 12.24 0.45
N THR A 88 9.75 12.48 1.72
CA THR A 88 11.01 13.16 2.08
C THR A 88 11.63 12.53 3.32
N ILE A 89 12.96 12.66 3.45
CA ILE A 89 13.74 12.13 4.58
C ILE A 89 13.25 12.67 5.94
N LYS A 90 12.70 13.89 5.97
CA LYS A 90 12.23 14.54 7.21
C LYS A 90 10.78 14.18 7.57
N ASN A 91 10.07 13.46 6.71
CA ASN A 91 8.68 13.11 6.97
C ASN A 91 8.61 11.86 7.87
N LYS A 92 8.28 12.09 9.14
CA LYS A 92 8.10 11.03 10.14
C LYS A 92 7.00 10.04 9.75
N LEU A 93 5.88 10.52 9.22
CA LEU A 93 4.77 9.66 8.78
C LEU A 93 5.22 8.73 7.65
N PHE A 94 5.99 9.25 6.68
CA PHE A 94 6.53 8.41 5.62
C PHE A 94 7.51 7.36 6.17
N ALA A 95 8.39 7.75 7.10
CA ALA A 95 9.29 6.82 7.75
C ALA A 95 8.54 5.70 8.51
N GLU A 96 7.47 6.03 9.21
CA GLU A 96 6.61 5.07 9.91
C GLU A 96 5.93 4.09 8.93
N VAL A 97 5.38 4.60 7.83
CA VAL A 97 4.76 3.77 6.78
C VAL A 97 5.77 2.80 6.17
N ILE A 98 6.98 3.27 5.84
CA ILE A 98 8.04 2.42 5.29
C ILE A 98 8.51 1.38 6.32
N GLN A 99 8.63 1.78 7.60
CA GLN A 99 9.01 0.86 8.66
C GLN A 99 7.96 -0.24 8.89
N ALA A 100 6.67 0.10 8.84
CA ALA A 100 5.57 -0.85 8.93
C ALA A 100 5.62 -1.86 7.76
N ALA A 101 5.72 -1.35 6.53
CA ALA A 101 5.88 -2.16 5.34
C ALA A 101 7.10 -3.10 5.42
N TRP A 102 8.24 -2.59 5.90
CA TRP A 102 9.45 -3.38 6.08
C TRP A 102 9.30 -4.48 7.15
N SER A 103 8.55 -4.19 8.21
CA SER A 103 8.29 -5.15 9.27
C SER A 103 7.41 -6.29 8.77
N ASP A 104 6.35 -5.99 8.02
CA ASP A 104 5.50 -7.01 7.41
C ASP A 104 6.25 -7.82 6.36
N PHE A 105 7.04 -7.16 5.49
CA PHE A 105 7.82 -7.84 4.45
C PHE A 105 8.75 -8.93 5.03
N ASN A 106 9.28 -8.70 6.23
CA ASN A 106 10.18 -9.63 6.91
C ASN A 106 9.49 -10.61 7.85
N ASN A 107 8.16 -10.51 8.02
CA ASN A 107 7.39 -11.42 8.85
C ASN A 107 6.72 -12.50 7.97
N PRO A 108 7.20 -13.76 8.02
CA PRO A 108 6.68 -14.83 7.18
C PRO A 108 5.23 -15.25 7.51
N ASP A 109 4.74 -14.94 8.72
CA ASP A 109 3.37 -15.27 9.13
C ASP A 109 2.35 -14.40 8.38
N VAL A 110 2.72 -13.15 8.11
CA VAL A 110 1.84 -12.14 7.50
C VAL A 110 2.15 -11.86 6.03
N PHE A 111 3.37 -12.17 5.56
CA PHE A 111 3.80 -11.86 4.19
C PHE A 111 4.64 -12.98 3.54
N THR A 112 4.29 -13.33 2.30
CA THR A 112 5.03 -14.30 1.48
C THR A 112 5.81 -13.59 0.38
N LYS A 113 7.14 -13.51 0.55
CA LYS A 113 8.04 -12.88 -0.42
C LYS A 113 7.90 -13.50 -1.82
N GLY A 114 7.88 -12.65 -2.85
CA GLY A 114 7.74 -13.06 -4.25
C GLY A 114 6.31 -13.44 -4.68
N LYS A 115 5.34 -13.41 -3.76
CA LYS A 115 3.93 -13.72 -4.04
C LYS A 115 3.01 -12.58 -3.62
N ASP A 116 3.17 -12.12 -2.39
CA ASP A 116 2.41 -11.03 -1.81
C ASP A 116 3.00 -9.68 -2.20
N VAL A 117 2.20 -8.62 -2.09
CA VAL A 117 2.58 -7.25 -2.43
C VAL A 117 2.22 -6.29 -1.30
N ILE A 118 3.02 -5.25 -1.13
CA ILE A 118 2.74 -4.14 -0.24
C ILE A 118 2.49 -2.90 -1.10
N ALA A 119 1.43 -2.17 -0.80
CA ALA A 119 1.02 -1.00 -1.54
C ALA A 119 0.84 0.21 -0.62
N LEU A 120 1.44 1.33 -0.99
CA LEU A 120 1.09 2.64 -0.45
C LEU A 120 0.13 3.31 -1.45
N ILE A 121 -1.13 3.43 -1.07
CA ILE A 121 -2.21 3.98 -1.89
C ILE A 121 -2.41 5.44 -1.48
N THR A 122 -2.21 6.35 -2.43
CA THR A 122 -2.31 7.79 -2.19
C THR A 122 -3.31 8.45 -3.11
N GLY A 123 -3.74 9.65 -2.77
CA GLY A 123 -4.30 10.56 -3.74
C GLY A 123 -3.24 10.98 -4.77
N PRO A 124 -3.57 11.92 -5.66
CA PRO A 124 -2.60 12.47 -6.60
C PRO A 124 -1.36 12.99 -5.86
N ILE A 125 -0.20 12.42 -6.14
CA ILE A 125 1.09 12.94 -5.70
C ILE A 125 1.57 14.01 -6.68
N ASN A 126 2.41 14.93 -6.21
CA ASN A 126 2.94 15.99 -7.08
C ASN A 126 3.88 15.39 -8.14
N THR A 127 4.12 16.14 -9.22
CA THR A 127 4.95 15.69 -10.35
C THR A 127 6.36 15.29 -9.91
N THR A 128 6.98 16.06 -9.02
CA THR A 128 8.34 15.78 -8.50
C THR A 128 8.41 14.43 -7.78
N ASP A 129 7.46 14.16 -6.90
CA ASP A 129 7.39 12.89 -6.16
C ASP A 129 7.06 11.73 -7.11
N THR A 130 6.22 11.98 -8.12
CA THR A 130 5.86 10.98 -9.15
C THR A 130 7.09 10.56 -9.97
N ASP A 131 7.83 11.54 -10.49
CA ASP A 131 9.02 11.29 -11.31
C ASP A 131 10.12 10.60 -10.48
N GLY A 132 10.32 11.04 -9.24
CA GLY A 132 11.29 10.43 -8.32
C GLY A 132 10.94 8.98 -7.97
N VAL A 133 9.68 8.70 -7.63
CA VAL A 133 9.22 7.34 -7.30
C VAL A 133 9.27 6.43 -8.52
N ASN A 134 8.83 6.90 -9.69
CA ASN A 134 8.88 6.11 -10.91
C ASN A 134 10.32 5.78 -11.29
N GLY A 135 11.23 6.76 -11.22
CA GLY A 135 12.66 6.51 -11.44
C GLY A 135 13.23 5.46 -10.50
N LEU A 136 12.90 5.54 -9.21
CA LEU A 136 13.33 4.57 -8.20
C LEU A 136 12.79 3.16 -8.48
N LEU A 137 11.50 3.04 -8.83
CA LEU A 137 10.86 1.75 -9.13
C LEU A 137 11.40 1.14 -10.43
N GLU A 138 11.69 1.95 -11.44
CA GLU A 138 12.34 1.50 -12.67
C GLU A 138 13.77 1.03 -12.41
N HIS A 139 14.56 1.76 -11.62
CA HIS A 139 15.89 1.30 -11.21
C HIS A 139 15.82 -0.01 -10.44
N ALA A 140 14.89 -0.13 -9.50
CA ALA A 140 14.68 -1.36 -8.73
C ALA A 140 14.33 -2.55 -9.64
N ARG A 141 13.53 -2.34 -10.69
CA ARG A 141 13.14 -3.41 -11.62
C ARG A 141 14.29 -3.91 -12.50
N HIS A 142 15.25 -3.04 -12.81
CA HIS A 142 16.40 -3.35 -13.66
C HIS A 142 17.69 -3.62 -12.87
N ALA A 143 17.65 -3.53 -11.54
CA ALA A 143 18.75 -3.87 -10.67
C ALA A 143 18.76 -5.38 -10.39
N SER A 144 19.93 -5.99 -10.56
CA SER A 144 20.13 -7.41 -10.26
C SER A 144 20.40 -7.67 -8.78
N ASP A 145 21.02 -6.71 -8.09
CA ASP A 145 21.30 -6.74 -6.66
C ASP A 145 21.34 -5.32 -6.06
N VAL A 146 21.60 -5.25 -4.75
CA VAL A 146 21.67 -3.99 -4.00
C VAL A 146 22.82 -3.10 -4.48
N ALA A 147 23.95 -3.68 -4.89
CA ALA A 147 25.08 -2.89 -5.35
C ALA A 147 24.73 -2.22 -6.68
N ASP A 148 24.16 -2.96 -7.63
CA ASP A 148 23.68 -2.46 -8.92
C ASP A 148 22.60 -1.36 -8.73
N PHE A 149 21.68 -1.57 -7.78
CA PHE A 149 20.66 -0.59 -7.43
C PHE A 149 21.23 0.74 -6.90
N ILE A 150 22.25 0.69 -6.04
CA ILE A 150 22.83 1.91 -5.44
C ILE A 150 23.72 2.66 -6.44
N THR A 151 24.31 1.96 -7.42
CA THR A 151 25.24 2.56 -8.38
C THR A 151 24.60 3.19 -9.61
N LYS A 152 23.33 2.86 -9.92
CA LYS A 152 22.55 3.43 -11.03
C LYS A 152 21.73 4.64 -10.58
#